data_AF-A0A163VGX0-F1
#
_entry.id   AF-A0A163VGX0-F1
#
_cell.length_a   1.000
_cell.length_b   1.000
_cell.length_c   1.000
_cell.angle_alpha   90.00
_cell.angle_beta   90.00
_cell.angle_gamma   90.00
#
_symmetry.space_group_name_H-M   'P 1'
#
loop_
_entity.id
_entity.type
_entity.pdbx_description
1 polymer ?
#
loop_
_entity_poly.entity_id
_entity_poly.type
_entity_poly.pdbx_seq_one_letter_code
_entity_poly.pdbx_strand_id
1 'polypeptide(L)'
;MDRELGRQLAGGLVLGAILVGLAVKATTVPFHTWLSPAHTDAPPTGSAVLAGVLLTMSTYGFVRIAMPMLPLAWRAWARVIIVVGILCCSRASAGQ
;
A
#
# COMPACT_ATOMS: atom_id res chain seq x y z
N MET A 1 -1.78 -33.02 2.10
CA MET A 1 -0.73 -31.96 2.16
C MET A 1 -1.15 -30.72 1.37
N ASP A 2 -1.90 -30.95 0.31
CA ASP A 2 -2.45 -30.05 -0.71
C ASP A 2 -3.43 -28.97 -0.17
N ARG A 3 -4.22 -29.29 0.87
CA ARG A 3 -5.14 -28.31 1.50
C ARG A 3 -4.44 -27.25 2.36
N GLU A 4 -3.27 -27.59 2.91
CA GLU A 4 -2.48 -26.67 3.74
C GLU A 4 -1.80 -25.61 2.87
N LEU A 5 -1.23 -26.04 1.73
CA LEU A 5 -0.64 -25.16 0.73
C LEU A 5 -1.68 -24.19 0.14
N GLY A 6 -2.88 -24.71 -0.18
CA GLY A 6 -3.99 -23.88 -0.67
C GLY A 6 -4.42 -22.78 0.31
N ARG A 7 -4.41 -23.07 1.62
CA ARG A 7 -4.74 -22.08 2.66
C ARG A 7 -3.66 -21.00 2.81
N GLN A 8 -2.39 -21.37 2.67
CA GLN A 8 -1.28 -20.41 2.70
C GLN A 8 -1.27 -19.50 1.45
N LEU A 9 -1.57 -20.04 0.27
CA LEU A 9 -1.70 -19.28 -0.96
C LEU A 9 -2.91 -18.32 -0.90
N ALA A 10 -4.05 -18.79 -0.39
CA ALA A 10 -5.22 -17.93 -0.17
C ALA A 10 -4.89 -16.77 0.79
N GLY A 11 -4.17 -17.02 1.89
CA GLY A 11 -3.70 -15.97 2.79
C GLY A 11 -2.76 -14.98 2.11
N GLY A 12 -1.84 -15.45 1.26
CA GLY A 12 -0.98 -14.61 0.45
C GLY A 12 -1.75 -13.72 -0.53
N LEU A 13 -2.77 -14.25 -1.18
CA LEU A 13 -3.64 -13.50 -2.12
C LEU A 13 -4.46 -12.42 -1.40
N VAL A 14 -5.04 -12.74 -0.23
CA VAL A 14 -5.78 -11.78 0.59
C VAL A 14 -4.86 -10.66 1.06
N LEU A 15 -3.66 -10.99 1.54
CA LEU A 15 -2.67 -10.00 1.91
C LEU A 15 -2.26 -9.14 0.71
N GLY A 16 -2.03 -9.75 -0.45
CA GLY A 16 -1.73 -9.06 -1.70
C GLY A 16 -2.83 -8.07 -2.10
N ALA A 17 -4.10 -8.45 -1.99
CA ALA A 17 -5.22 -7.57 -2.28
C ALA A 17 -5.29 -6.36 -1.34
N ILE A 18 -5.08 -6.58 -0.03
CA ILE A 18 -5.01 -5.50 0.97
C ILE A 18 -3.85 -4.56 0.66
N LEU A 19 -2.68 -5.11 0.34
CA LEU A 19 -1.49 -4.34 0.00
C LEU A 19 -1.67 -3.50 -1.27
N VAL A 20 -2.30 -4.05 -2.31
CA VAL A 20 -2.60 -3.32 -3.55
C VAL A 20 -3.60 -2.19 -3.28
N GLY A 21 -4.66 -2.44 -2.50
CA GLY A 21 -5.61 -1.40 -2.12
C GLY A 21 -4.97 -0.26 -1.31
N LEU A 22 -4.07 -0.61 -0.37
CA LEU A 22 -3.29 0.38 0.38
C LEU A 22 -2.28 1.11 -0.50
N ALA A 23 -1.68 0.46 -1.50
CA ALA A 23 -0.75 1.09 -2.44
C ALA A 23 -1.44 2.15 -3.33
N VAL A 24 -2.65 1.86 -3.82
CA VAL A 24 -3.46 2.86 -4.55
C VAL A 24 -3.74 4.08 -3.67
N LYS A 25 -4.07 3.86 -2.40
CA LYS A 25 -4.33 4.93 -1.43
C LYS A 25 -3.06 5.67 -0.98
N ALA A 26 -1.92 4.97 -0.92
CA ALA A 26 -0.59 5.53 -0.64
C ALA A 26 -0.04 6.37 -1.80
N THR A 27 -0.68 6.34 -2.97
CA THR A 27 -0.21 6.99 -4.19
C THR A 27 1.18 6.50 -4.61
N THR A 28 1.45 5.19 -4.51
CA THR A 28 2.71 4.59 -4.98
C THR A 28 2.70 4.39 -6.51
N VAL A 29 3.86 4.45 -7.17
CA VAL A 29 4.01 4.25 -8.62
C VAL A 29 3.45 2.89 -9.04
N PRO A 30 2.54 2.78 -10.04
CA PRO A 30 2.08 3.79 -11.01
C PRO A 30 0.79 4.55 -10.64
N PHE A 31 0.22 4.33 -9.46
CA PHE A 31 -1.08 4.86 -9.04
C PHE A 31 -1.05 6.30 -8.49
N HIS A 32 -0.01 7.10 -8.76
CA HIS A 32 0.12 8.47 -8.25
C HIS A 32 -0.55 9.53 -9.13
N THR A 33 -0.99 9.16 -10.33
CA THR A 33 -1.44 10.09 -11.38
C THR A 33 -2.74 10.83 -11.03
N TRP A 34 -3.61 10.26 -10.20
CA TRP A 34 -4.87 10.88 -9.78
C TRP A 34 -4.68 11.95 -8.68
N LEU A 35 -3.54 11.95 -7.98
CA LEU A 35 -3.31 12.84 -6.85
C LEU A 35 -3.07 14.30 -7.27
N SER A 36 -2.37 14.51 -8.39
CA SER A 36 -2.03 15.85 -8.88
C SER A 36 -3.27 16.63 -9.35
N PRO A 37 -4.18 16.07 -10.17
CA PRO A 37 -5.45 16.72 -10.49
C PRO A 37 -6.29 17.01 -9.24
N ALA A 38 -6.33 16.07 -8.28
CA ALA A 38 -7.12 16.22 -7.07
C ALA A 38 -6.65 17.38 -6.16
N HIS A 39 -5.36 17.74 -6.18
CA HIS A 39 -4.85 18.90 -5.45
C HIS A 39 -5.08 20.23 -6.17
N THR A 40 -5.06 20.22 -7.51
CA THR A 40 -5.28 21.42 -8.33
C THR A 40 -6.72 21.91 -8.27
N ASP A 41 -7.69 20.98 -8.21
CA ASP A 41 -9.11 21.32 -8.24
C ASP A 41 -9.76 21.49 -6.85
N ALA A 42 -9.05 21.13 -5.77
CA ALA A 42 -9.60 21.18 -4.41
C ALA A 42 -9.38 22.53 -3.70
N PRO A 43 -10.31 22.96 -2.82
CA PRO A 43 -10.09 24.09 -1.93
C PRO A 43 -8.81 23.90 -1.09
N PRO A 44 -8.09 24.97 -0.70
CA PRO A 44 -6.81 24.88 0.03
C PRO A 44 -6.88 24.00 1.30
N THR A 45 -7.99 24.08 2.03
CA THR A 45 -8.27 23.25 3.21
C THR A 45 -8.44 21.77 2.85
N GLY A 46 -9.07 21.48 1.71
CA GLY A 46 -9.25 20.11 1.22
C GLY A 46 -7.93 19.47 0.81
N SER A 47 -7.07 20.21 0.09
CA SER A 47 -5.72 19.75 -0.27
C SER A 47 -4.83 19.49 0.95
N ALA A 48 -4.91 20.32 1.99
CA ALA A 48 -4.17 20.09 3.23
C ALA A 48 -4.58 18.80 3.95
N VAL A 49 -5.88 18.50 3.99
CA VAL A 49 -6.38 17.24 4.55
C VAL A 49 -6.00 16.04 3.67
N LEU A 50 -6.04 16.20 2.34
CA LEU A 50 -5.64 15.18 1.39
C LEU A 50 -4.17 14.78 1.59
N ALA A 51 -3.26 15.75 1.63
CA ALA A 51 -1.84 15.52 1.85
C ALA A 51 -1.53 14.95 3.25
N GLY A 52 -2.13 15.52 4.31
CA GLY A 52 -1.81 15.15 5.69
C GLY A 52 -2.47 13.85 6.14
N VAL A 53 -3.76 13.67 5.85
CA VAL A 53 -4.54 12.56 6.40
C VAL A 53 -4.45 11.32 5.54
N LEU A 54 -4.57 11.40 4.20
CA LEU A 54 -4.55 10.19 3.37
C LEU A 54 -3.20 9.50 3.39
N LEU A 55 -2.11 10.27 3.36
CA LEU A 55 -0.75 9.73 3.42
C LEU A 55 -0.52 9.03 4.76
N THR A 56 -0.91 9.67 5.86
CA THR A 56 -0.81 9.10 7.22
C THR A 56 -1.71 7.87 7.40
N MET A 57 -2.92 7.90 6.85
CA MET A 57 -3.86 6.77 6.94
C MET A 57 -3.36 5.53 6.20
N SER A 58 -2.63 5.70 5.11
CA SER A 58 -2.09 4.56 4.36
C SER A 58 -1.04 3.81 5.18
N THR A 59 -0.07 4.52 5.76
CA THR A 59 0.93 3.92 6.65
C THR A 59 0.30 3.33 7.91
N TYR A 60 -0.72 3.99 8.48
CA TYR A 60 -1.46 3.45 9.61
C TYR A 60 -2.18 2.14 9.25
N GLY A 61 -2.81 2.06 8.07
CA GLY A 61 -3.46 0.84 7.56
C GLY A 61 -2.48 -0.33 7.39
N PHE A 62 -1.25 -0.07 6.98
CA PHE A 62 -0.20 -1.08 6.92
C PHE A 62 0.10 -1.69 8.30
N VAL A 63 0.31 -0.84 9.30
CA VAL A 63 0.72 -1.29 10.64
C VAL A 63 -0.45 -1.89 11.41
N ARG A 64 -1.67 -1.36 11.26
CA ARG A 64 -2.82 -1.70 12.12
C ARG A 64 -3.88 -2.57 11.45
N ILE A 65 -3.87 -2.72 10.13
CA ILE A 65 -4.80 -3.60 9.41
C ILE A 65 -4.04 -4.77 8.79
N ALA A 66 -3.04 -4.51 7.95
CA ALA A 66 -2.34 -5.57 7.23
C ALA A 66 -1.52 -6.49 8.15
N MET A 67 -0.79 -5.93 9.12
CA MET A 67 0.05 -6.70 10.05
C MET A 67 -0.75 -7.62 10.99
N PRO A 68 -1.78 -7.14 11.73
CA PRO A 68 -2.50 -7.98 12.69
C PRO A 68 -3.53 -8.91 12.07
N MET A 69 -4.08 -8.62 10.87
CA MET A 69 -5.06 -9.51 10.24
C MET A 69 -4.44 -10.82 9.73
N LEU A 70 -3.21 -10.78 9.20
CA LEU A 70 -2.53 -11.98 8.68
C LEU A 70 -1.06 -12.04 9.13
N PRO A 71 -0.78 -12.31 10.42
CA PRO A 71 0.58 -12.25 10.98
C PRO A 71 1.53 -13.31 10.37
N LEU A 72 1.01 -14.49 10.04
CA LEU A 72 1.79 -15.57 9.39
C LEU A 72 2.17 -15.22 7.95
N ALA A 73 1.20 -14.73 7.15
CA ALA A 73 1.46 -14.32 5.78
C ALA A 73 2.35 -13.07 5.73
N TRP A 74 2.16 -12.12 6.66
CA TRP A 74 3.00 -10.94 6.79
C TRP A 74 4.47 -11.31 7.01
N ARG A 75 4.78 -12.22 7.94
CA ARG A 75 6.17 -12.66 8.18
C ARG A 75 6.75 -13.42 6.99
N ALA A 76 5.96 -14.24 6.31
CA ALA A 76 6.40 -14.98 5.13
C ALA A 76 6.72 -14.05 3.94
N TRP A 77 5.89 -13.02 3.73
CA TRP A 77 5.98 -12.10 2.59
C TRP A 77 6.70 -10.78 2.90
N ALA A 78 7.14 -10.54 4.14
CA ALA A 78 7.79 -9.30 4.58
C ALA A 78 8.95 -8.88 3.68
N ARG A 79 9.82 -9.83 3.28
CA ARG A 79 10.93 -9.55 2.36
C ARG A 79 10.45 -9.03 1.01
N VAL A 80 9.39 -9.62 0.46
CA VAL A 80 8.80 -9.19 -0.82
C VAL A 80 8.22 -7.79 -0.69
N ILE A 81 7.48 -7.52 0.39
CA ILE A 81 6.87 -6.20 0.65
C ILE A 81 7.94 -5.11 0.73
N ILE A 82 9.06 -5.37 1.42
CA ILE A 82 10.19 -4.43 1.54
C ILE A 82 10.84 -4.19 0.16
N VAL A 83 11.13 -5.25 -0.60
CA VAL A 83 11.73 -5.13 -1.94
C VAL A 83 10.84 -4.32 -2.88
N VAL A 84 9.52 -4.59 -2.87
CA VAL A 84 8.54 -3.83 -3.68
C VAL A 84 8.50 -2.37 -3.22
N GLY A 85 8.53 -2.10 -1.92
CA GLY A 85 8.58 -0.73 -1.39
C GLY A 85 9.81 0.05 -1.86
N ILE A 86 11.01 -0.56 -1.79
CA ILE A 86 12.26 0.03 -2.27
C ILE A 86 12.20 0.27 -3.79
N LEU A 87 11.68 -0.70 -4.55
CA LEU A 87 11.54 -0.56 -6.01
C LEU A 87 10.58 0.58 -6.36
N CYS A 88 9.49 0.72 -5.62
CA CYS A 88 8.52 1.77 -5.85
C CYS A 88 9.09 3.16 -5.48
N CYS A 89 9.81 3.26 -4.37
CA CYS A 89 10.48 4.49 -3.95
C CYS A 89 11.58 4.91 -4.94
N SER A 90 12.40 3.97 -5.42
CA SER A 90 13.43 4.24 -6.42
C SER A 90 12.86 4.66 -7.79
N ARG A 91 11.71 4.11 -8.19
CA ARG A 91 10.99 4.57 -9.39
C ARG A 91 10.40 5.97 -9.20
N ALA A 92 9.91 6.28 -8.00
CA ALA A 92 9.42 7.62 -7.67
C ALA A 92 10.54 8.67 -7.67
N SER A 93 11.74 8.32 -7.21
CA SER A 93 12.91 9.22 -7.25
C SER A 93 13.53 9.37 -8.63
N ALA A 94 13.36 8.39 -9.52
CA ALA A 94 13.90 8.42 -10.88
C ALA A 94 12.99 9.14 -11.90
N GLY A 95 11.79 9.56 -11.49
CA GLY A 95 10.81 10.25 -12.32
C GLY A 95 10.63 11.74 -11.99
N GLN A 96 11.56 12.32 -11.23
CA GLN A 96 11.62 13.75 -10.87
C GLN A 96 12.87 14.36 -11.51
#